data_AF-A0A1G0SCZ6-F1
#
_entry.id   AF-A0A1G0SCZ6-F1
#
_cell.length_a   1.000
_cell.length_b   1.000
_cell.length_c   1.000
_cell.angle_alpha   90.00
_cell.angle_beta   90.00
_cell.angle_gamma   90.00
#
_symmetry.space_group_name_H-M   'P 1'
#
loop_
_entity.id
_entity.type
_entity.pdbx_description
1 polymer ?
#
loop_
_entity_poly.entity_id
_entity_poly.type
_entity_poly.pdbx_seq_one_letter_code
_entity_poly.pdbx_strand_id
1 'polypeptide(L)'
;MLNYVWISMIAIAIVVGVGKDVSDEIANPYRNGRALEVRLDLRRQLDDERTRWEGDLVVGGEIFGTFYGVTAPGPVVRQSVQVTVREGKGTLLLTPGETTSGLWKTMAASGTIKGKLSGTLTNIQVVDGIPTGGSVEFESIRFVKLRAITQAALDFANTAVDISLGLIGIMALWLGLIKVAEEAGLVALLTRALRPLTRRLFPDVPHDHPAVGAMIMNIAANMLGLNNAATPMGLKAMEELNKINPKIGTATNAMCTFLVINTSGLTLIPATAIAVRAAAGSANPGIIIGTSIIGAGCATVAGLIAVKLLQRLPMYRVEGGKGHD
;
A
#
# COMPACT_ATOMS: atom_id res chain seq x y z
N MET A 1 -5.59 -16.90 -7.71
CA MET A 1 -4.19 -16.41 -7.77
C MET A 1 -3.94 -15.20 -6.89
N LEU A 2 -4.74 -14.12 -6.99
CA LEU A 2 -4.52 -12.88 -6.24
C LEU A 2 -4.51 -13.06 -4.71
N ASN A 3 -5.40 -13.88 -4.15
CA ASN A 3 -5.42 -14.15 -2.70
C ASN A 3 -4.13 -14.81 -2.19
N TYR A 4 -3.52 -15.69 -3.00
CA TYR A 4 -2.25 -16.33 -2.63
C TYR A 4 -1.09 -15.33 -2.61
N VAL A 5 -1.09 -14.36 -3.52
CA VAL A 5 -0.08 -13.28 -3.54
C VAL A 5 -0.21 -12.42 -2.29
N TRP A 6 -1.42 -11.97 -1.94
CA TRP A 6 -1.65 -11.17 -0.73
C TRP A 6 -1.28 -11.90 0.54
N ILE A 7 -1.72 -13.15 0.68
CA ILE A 7 -1.36 -14.00 1.84
C ILE A 7 0.16 -14.18 1.90
N SER A 8 0.83 -14.39 0.76
CA SER A 8 2.29 -14.53 0.72
C SER A 8 2.99 -13.24 1.16
N MET A 9 2.54 -12.07 0.71
CA MET A 9 3.12 -10.79 1.12
C MET A 9 2.95 -10.54 2.62
N ILE A 10 1.76 -10.81 3.17
CA ILE A 10 1.50 -10.69 4.61
C ILE A 10 2.39 -11.67 5.39
N ALA A 11 2.48 -12.93 4.94
CA ALA A 11 3.32 -13.93 5.58
C ALA A 11 4.81 -13.53 5.56
N ILE A 12 5.32 -13.03 4.43
CA ILE A 12 6.69 -12.53 4.32
C ILE A 12 6.91 -11.36 5.28
N ALA A 13 5.99 -10.40 5.34
CA ALA A 13 6.11 -9.25 6.23
C ALA A 13 6.16 -9.68 7.70
N ILE A 14 5.32 -10.63 8.12
CA ILE A 14 5.33 -11.19 9.48
C ILE A 14 6.64 -11.93 9.75
N VAL A 15 7.10 -12.79 8.85
CA VAL A 15 8.35 -13.54 9.01
C VAL A 15 9.55 -12.61 9.14
N VAL A 16 9.62 -11.57 8.31
CA VAL A 16 10.67 -10.54 8.40
C VAL A 16 10.56 -9.75 9.70
N GLY A 17 9.34 -9.41 10.12
CA GLY A 17 9.07 -8.73 11.40
C GLY A 17 9.52 -9.54 12.61
N VAL A 18 9.11 -10.81 12.68
CA VAL A 18 9.54 -11.76 13.72
C VAL A 18 11.05 -11.94 13.69
N GLY A 19 11.63 -12.20 12.52
CA GLY A 19 13.08 -12.41 12.39
C GLY A 19 13.88 -11.21 12.88
N LYS A 20 13.40 -9.99 12.59
CA LYS A 20 14.03 -8.76 13.07
C LYS A 20 13.86 -8.56 14.57
N ASP A 21 12.66 -8.77 15.12
CA ASP A 21 12.42 -8.65 16.57
C ASP A 21 13.20 -9.71 17.37
N VAL A 22 13.35 -10.93 16.83
CA VAL A 22 14.22 -11.98 17.42
C VAL A 22 15.69 -11.56 17.37
N SER A 23 16.14 -11.03 16.23
CA SER A 23 17.50 -10.49 16.11
C SER A 23 17.73 -9.34 17.10
N ASP A 24 16.75 -8.47 17.31
CA ASP A 24 16.83 -7.36 18.26
C ASP A 24 16.83 -7.87 19.71
N GLU A 25 16.09 -8.93 20.04
CA GLU A 25 16.13 -9.55 21.38
C GLU A 25 17.51 -10.15 21.68
N ILE A 26 18.17 -10.77 20.68
CA ILE A 26 19.51 -11.36 20.82
C ILE A 26 20.59 -10.28 20.90
N ALA A 27 20.57 -9.31 19.97
CA ALA A 27 21.58 -8.26 19.90
C ALA A 27 21.41 -7.20 21.00
N ASN A 28 20.21 -7.11 21.59
CA ASN A 28 19.80 -6.13 22.58
C ASN A 28 20.24 -4.69 22.23
N PRO A 29 19.85 -4.15 21.06
CA PRO A 29 20.25 -2.81 20.62
C PRO A 29 19.63 -1.71 21.50
N TYR A 30 18.50 -2.00 22.15
CA TYR A 30 17.82 -1.09 23.08
C TYR A 30 18.39 -1.12 24.50
N ARG A 31 19.33 -2.03 24.77
CA ARG A 31 19.98 -2.21 26.08
C ARG A 31 18.96 -2.43 27.21
N ASN A 32 17.93 -3.23 26.94
CA ASN A 32 16.96 -3.68 27.93
C ASN A 32 17.68 -4.28 29.15
N GLY A 33 17.24 -3.91 30.36
CA GLY A 33 17.84 -4.37 31.62
C GLY A 33 19.18 -3.73 31.98
N ARG A 34 19.62 -2.69 31.25
CA ARG A 34 20.86 -1.96 31.56
C ARG A 34 20.55 -0.52 31.93
N ALA A 35 21.21 -0.04 32.98
CA ALA A 35 21.09 1.34 33.40
C ALA A 35 22.09 2.24 32.63
N LEU A 36 21.61 3.37 32.13
CA LEU A 36 22.39 4.42 31.52
C LEU A 36 22.68 5.49 32.57
N GLU A 37 23.94 5.89 32.71
CA GLU A 37 24.30 7.02 33.57
C GLU A 37 23.92 8.33 32.90
N VAL A 38 23.17 9.16 33.63
CA VAL A 38 22.62 10.41 33.11
C VAL A 38 22.81 11.53 34.11
N ARG A 39 22.98 12.75 33.59
CA ARG A 39 22.88 13.97 34.37
C ARG A 39 21.50 14.58 34.16
N LEU A 40 20.90 15.10 35.22
CA LEU A 40 19.60 15.77 35.18
C LEU A 40 19.81 17.28 35.38
N ASP A 41 19.36 18.06 34.41
CA ASP A 41 19.30 19.53 34.46
C ASP A 41 17.83 19.94 34.67
N LEU A 42 17.36 19.81 35.91
CA LEU A 42 15.97 20.07 36.29
C LEU A 42 15.76 21.58 36.51
N ARG A 43 14.78 22.17 35.82
CA ARG A 43 14.56 23.63 35.80
C ARG A 43 13.31 24.06 36.53
N ARG A 44 12.27 23.22 36.55
CA ARG A 44 10.96 23.57 37.07
C ARG A 44 10.43 22.47 37.98
N GLN A 45 10.02 22.85 39.18
CA GLN A 45 9.28 21.99 40.10
C GLN A 45 7.79 22.03 39.73
N LEU A 46 7.15 20.87 39.67
CA LEU A 46 5.77 20.70 39.19
C LEU A 46 4.76 20.46 40.32
N ASP A 47 5.21 20.19 41.53
CA ASP A 47 4.37 19.92 42.70
C ASP A 47 4.91 20.61 43.96
N ASP A 48 4.05 20.93 44.92
CA ASP A 48 4.47 21.57 46.18
C ASP A 48 5.25 20.60 47.11
N GLU A 49 5.06 19.29 46.91
CA GLU A 49 5.71 18.20 47.67
C GLU A 49 7.16 17.92 47.24
N ARG A 50 7.72 18.66 46.27
CA ARG A 50 9.08 18.48 45.72
C ARG A 50 9.35 17.10 45.12
N THR A 51 8.32 16.35 44.73
CA THR A 51 8.48 15.01 44.17
C THR A 51 8.54 15.03 42.64
N ARG A 52 8.03 16.06 41.97
CA ARG A 52 7.93 16.14 40.51
C ARG A 52 8.69 17.33 39.94
N TRP A 53 9.49 17.04 38.92
CA TRP A 53 10.39 17.98 38.29
C TRP A 53 10.32 17.86 36.77
N GLU A 54 10.53 18.97 36.08
CA GLU A 54 10.65 19.08 34.63
C GLU A 54 12.00 19.70 34.28
N GLY A 55 12.64 19.13 33.27
CA GLY A 55 13.92 19.63 32.77
C GLY A 55 14.50 18.74 31.68
N ASP A 56 15.82 18.75 31.57
CA ASP A 56 16.53 18.01 30.55
C ASP A 56 17.35 16.87 31.15
N LEU A 57 17.21 15.68 30.57
CA LEU A 57 18.17 14.59 30.70
C LEU A 57 19.33 14.86 29.75
N VAL A 58 20.55 14.80 30.29
CA VAL A 58 21.79 15.14 29.60
C VAL A 58 22.74 13.93 29.67
N VAL A 59 23.18 13.47 28.50
CA VAL A 59 24.13 12.36 28.36
C VAL A 59 25.27 12.80 27.45
N GLY A 60 26.51 12.49 27.84
CA GLY A 60 27.67 12.71 26.96
C GLY A 60 27.54 11.89 25.68
N GLY A 61 27.86 12.49 24.53
CA GLY A 61 27.72 11.85 23.22
C GLY A 61 28.47 10.52 23.11
N GLU A 62 29.69 10.45 23.66
CA GLU A 62 30.50 9.23 23.69
C GLU A 62 29.91 8.15 24.60
N ILE A 63 29.37 8.54 25.76
CA ILE A 63 28.68 7.61 26.67
C ILE A 63 27.44 7.05 25.99
N PHE A 64 26.65 7.90 25.34
CA PHE A 64 25.48 7.50 24.59
C PHE A 64 25.85 6.55 23.43
N GLY A 65 26.86 6.90 22.64
CA GLY A 65 27.32 6.12 21.50
C GLY A 65 27.86 4.75 21.92
N THR A 66 28.68 4.71 22.96
CA THR A 66 29.23 3.45 23.51
C THR A 66 28.13 2.58 24.12
N PHE A 67 27.21 3.19 24.88
CA PHE A 67 26.10 2.47 25.48
C PHE A 67 25.23 1.83 24.41
N TYR A 68 24.79 2.56 23.39
CA TYR A 68 23.89 2.01 22.36
C TYR A 68 24.60 1.37 21.16
N GLY A 69 25.93 1.45 21.07
CA GLY A 69 26.69 0.94 19.91
C GLY A 69 26.40 1.73 18.63
N VAL A 70 26.17 3.04 18.74
CA VAL A 70 25.82 3.93 17.63
C VAL A 70 26.81 5.09 17.53
N THR A 71 26.93 5.69 16.35
CA THR A 71 27.71 6.93 16.19
C THR A 71 27.10 8.04 17.05
N ALA A 72 27.94 8.72 17.83
CA ALA A 72 27.50 9.80 18.71
C ALA A 72 26.74 10.87 17.90
N PRO A 73 25.48 11.23 18.27
CA PRO A 73 24.69 12.21 17.53
C PRO A 73 25.24 13.64 17.62
N GLY A 74 26.17 13.87 18.55
CA GLY A 74 26.78 15.15 18.87
C GLY A 74 27.57 15.01 20.18
N PRO A 75 28.22 16.10 20.66
CA PRO A 75 29.02 16.06 21.89
C PRO A 75 28.18 15.80 23.15
N VAL A 76 26.91 16.22 23.13
CA VAL A 76 25.96 16.03 24.24
C VAL A 76 24.58 15.75 23.66
N VAL A 77 23.91 14.72 24.19
CA VAL A 77 22.51 14.41 23.89
C VAL A 77 21.66 14.99 25.02
N ARG A 78 20.79 15.94 24.67
CA ARG A 78 19.83 16.56 25.60
C ARG A 78 18.40 16.18 25.23
N GLN A 79 17.60 15.85 26.22
CA GLN A 79 16.21 15.51 26.00
C GLN A 79 15.31 15.97 27.14
N SER A 80 14.17 16.56 26.80
CA SER A 80 13.17 16.96 27.80
C SER A 80 12.53 15.75 28.48
N VAL A 81 12.51 15.79 29.82
CA VAL A 81 11.99 14.74 30.69
C VAL A 81 11.20 15.31 31.85
N GLN A 82 10.23 14.53 32.31
CA GLN A 82 9.56 14.72 33.60
C GLN A 82 10.05 13.64 34.55
N VAL A 83 10.51 14.04 35.73
CA VAL A 83 11.06 13.13 36.74
C VAL A 83 10.18 13.20 37.97
N THR A 84 9.73 12.05 38.46
CA THR A 84 9.05 11.93 39.75
C THR A 84 9.92 11.10 40.68
N VAL A 85 10.35 11.64 41.83
CA VAL A 85 11.21 10.94 42.80
C VAL A 85 10.46 10.73 44.11
N ARG A 86 10.43 9.48 44.61
CA ARG A 86 9.85 9.10 45.91
C ARG A 86 10.73 8.06 46.58
N GLU A 87 11.09 8.28 47.84
CA GLU A 87 11.81 7.31 48.69
C GLU A 87 13.10 6.73 48.04
N GLY A 88 13.89 7.58 47.38
CA GLY A 88 15.19 7.19 46.79
C GLY A 88 15.11 6.47 45.43
N LYS A 89 13.90 6.22 44.91
CA LYS A 89 13.67 5.77 43.53
C LYS A 89 12.88 6.83 42.76
N GLY A 90 13.06 6.88 41.45
CA GLY A 90 12.31 7.79 40.61
C GLY A 90 11.76 7.13 39.36
N THR A 91 10.72 7.73 38.80
CA THR A 91 10.23 7.44 37.46
C THR A 91 10.59 8.62 36.57
N LEU A 92 11.19 8.32 35.42
CA LEU A 92 11.51 9.29 34.39
C LEU A 92 10.58 9.05 33.20
N LEU A 93 9.99 10.12 32.69
CA LEU A 93 9.15 10.10 31.51
C LEU A 93 9.75 11.04 30.46
N LEU A 94 10.24 10.47 29.38
CA LEU A 94 10.83 11.17 28.25
C LEU A 94 9.75 11.41 27.19
N THR A 95 9.61 12.66 26.76
CA THR A 95 8.73 13.03 25.65
C THR A 95 9.60 13.36 24.44
N PRO A 96 9.59 12.56 23.37
CA PRO A 96 10.37 12.82 22.17
C PRO A 96 9.95 14.14 21.52
N GLY A 97 10.95 14.91 21.08
CA GLY A 97 10.81 16.12 20.28
C GLY A 97 11.63 16.03 18.99
N GLU A 98 11.82 17.16 18.31
CA GLU A 98 12.53 17.19 17.03
C GLU A 98 13.99 16.74 17.14
N THR A 99 14.67 17.17 18.20
CA THR A 99 16.09 16.89 18.48
C THR A 99 16.36 15.51 19.09
N THR A 100 15.33 14.72 19.38
CA THR A 100 15.48 13.38 19.97
C THR A 100 16.15 12.41 19.00
N SER A 101 17.06 11.59 19.50
CA SER A 101 17.71 10.54 18.70
C SER A 101 16.68 9.59 18.07
N GLY A 102 16.98 9.08 16.87
CA GLY A 102 16.11 8.12 16.18
C GLY A 102 15.86 6.85 17.00
N LEU A 103 16.83 6.44 17.82
CA LEU A 103 16.70 5.30 18.73
C LEU A 103 15.63 5.55 19.80
N TRP A 104 15.72 6.67 20.54
CA TRP A 104 14.73 6.99 21.57
C TRP A 104 13.33 7.27 21.00
N LYS A 105 13.23 7.83 19.78
CA LYS A 105 11.95 7.92 19.06
C LYS A 105 11.36 6.53 18.80
N THR A 106 12.18 5.57 18.38
CA THR A 106 11.76 4.18 18.14
C THR A 106 11.33 3.49 19.44
N MET A 107 12.10 3.68 20.51
CA MET A 107 11.78 3.14 21.84
C MET A 107 10.46 3.72 22.37
N ALA A 108 10.27 5.05 22.29
CA ALA A 108 9.03 5.71 22.73
C ALA A 108 7.79 5.31 21.91
N ALA A 109 7.96 5.02 20.62
CA ALA A 109 6.87 4.49 19.79
C ALA A 109 6.42 3.09 20.22
N SER A 110 7.32 2.33 20.85
CA SER A 110 7.07 0.97 21.37
C SER A 110 6.94 0.94 22.89
N GLY A 111 6.97 2.09 23.56
CA GLY A 111 6.83 2.20 25.01
C GLY A 111 5.41 1.89 25.47
N THR A 112 5.25 1.72 26.77
CA THR A 112 3.95 1.44 27.40
C THR A 112 3.01 2.64 27.27
N ILE A 113 3.56 3.85 27.30
CA ILE A 113 2.82 5.10 27.13
C ILE A 113 2.98 5.58 25.70
N LYS A 114 1.86 5.75 24.98
CA LYS A 114 1.85 6.13 23.57
C LYS A 114 2.71 7.36 23.32
N GLY A 115 3.79 7.19 22.56
CA GLY A 115 4.69 8.27 22.15
C GLY A 115 5.58 8.82 23.25
N LYS A 116 5.72 8.12 24.39
CA LYS A 116 6.63 8.50 25.48
C LYS A 116 7.48 7.30 25.89
N LEU A 117 8.66 7.57 26.43
CA LEU A 117 9.56 6.53 26.93
C LEU A 117 9.67 6.63 28.44
N SER A 118 9.29 5.57 29.15
CA SER A 118 9.39 5.49 30.60
C SER A 118 10.72 4.87 31.04
N GLY A 119 11.25 5.29 32.17
CA GLY A 119 12.43 4.71 32.79
C GLY A 119 12.37 4.78 34.31
N THR A 120 13.07 3.86 34.97
CA THR A 120 13.25 3.85 36.42
C THR A 120 14.60 4.48 36.74
N LEU A 121 14.59 5.51 37.58
CA LEU A 121 15.77 6.20 38.06
C LEU A 121 16.22 5.59 39.41
N THR A 122 17.48 5.21 39.47
CA THR A 122 18.15 4.65 40.66
C THR A 122 19.48 5.37 40.91
N ASN A 123 20.10 5.16 42.07
CA ASN A 123 21.36 5.82 42.46
C ASN A 123 21.30 7.35 42.29
N ILE A 124 20.19 7.96 42.73
CA ILE A 124 19.91 9.37 42.52
C ILE A 124 20.88 10.21 43.37
N GLN A 125 21.66 11.05 42.71
CA GLN A 125 22.49 12.05 43.36
C GLN A 125 21.66 13.33 43.54
N VAL A 126 21.54 13.77 44.78
CA VAL A 126 20.77 14.96 45.16
C VAL A 126 21.72 16.02 45.68
N VAL A 127 21.68 17.20 45.08
CA VAL A 127 22.43 18.39 45.52
C VAL A 127 21.39 19.48 45.78
N ASP A 128 21.43 20.09 46.97
CA ASP A 128 20.48 21.13 47.40
C ASP A 128 18.98 20.72 47.30
N GLY A 129 18.69 19.43 47.47
CA GLY A 129 17.33 18.89 47.34
C GLY A 129 16.85 18.68 45.90
N ILE A 130 17.71 18.93 44.91
CA ILE A 130 17.42 18.72 43.48
C ILE A 130 18.11 17.45 42.99
N PRO A 131 17.40 16.52 42.33
CA PRO A 131 18.03 15.40 41.63
C PRO A 131 18.92 15.91 40.48
N THR A 132 20.24 15.73 40.58
CA THR A 132 21.20 16.25 39.58
C THR A 132 21.83 15.15 38.72
N GLY A 133 21.74 13.89 39.14
CA GLY A 133 22.26 12.75 38.38
C GLY A 133 21.71 11.43 38.88
N GLY A 134 21.91 10.36 38.09
CA GLY A 134 21.55 9.01 38.48
C GLY A 134 21.67 8.02 37.34
N SER A 135 21.22 6.80 37.58
CA SER A 135 21.21 5.71 36.62
C SER A 135 19.77 5.45 36.17
N VAL A 136 19.48 5.64 34.88
CA VAL A 136 18.17 5.39 34.29
C VAL A 136 18.16 4.04 33.60
N GLU A 137 17.28 3.16 34.04
CA GLU A 137 16.92 1.95 33.30
C GLU A 137 15.61 2.21 32.55
N PHE A 138 15.67 2.27 31.22
CA PHE A 138 14.47 2.42 30.41
C PHE A 138 13.62 1.16 30.41
N GLU A 139 12.32 1.32 30.20
CA GLU A 139 11.39 0.19 30.07
C GLU A 139 11.85 -0.78 28.97
N SER A 140 11.56 -2.06 29.16
CA SER A 140 11.96 -3.10 28.20
C SER A 140 11.20 -2.93 26.88
N ILE A 141 11.94 -2.63 25.81
CA ILE A 141 11.40 -2.47 24.47
C ILE A 141 11.49 -3.80 23.73
N ARG A 142 10.34 -4.35 23.35
CA ARG A 142 10.21 -5.61 22.62
C ARG A 142 9.18 -5.50 21.50
N PHE A 143 9.31 -6.38 20.51
CA PHE A 143 8.36 -6.52 19.39
C PHE A 143 8.11 -5.24 18.59
N VAL A 144 9.15 -4.43 18.39
CA VAL A 144 9.06 -3.12 17.72
C VAL A 144 8.48 -3.27 16.31
N LYS A 145 8.95 -4.27 15.55
CA LYS A 145 8.52 -4.49 14.16
C LYS A 145 7.14 -5.10 14.08
N LEU A 146 6.83 -6.10 14.90
CA LEU A 146 5.50 -6.70 14.93
C LEU A 146 4.40 -5.71 15.35
N ARG A 147 4.71 -4.82 16.32
CA ARG A 147 3.79 -3.73 16.71
C ARG A 147 3.58 -2.75 15.55
N ALA A 148 4.65 -2.35 14.86
CA ALA A 148 4.54 -1.46 13.71
C ALA A 148 3.73 -2.08 12.56
N ILE A 149 3.92 -3.37 12.26
CA ILE A 149 3.15 -4.09 11.22
C ILE A 149 1.66 -4.14 11.60
N THR A 150 1.35 -4.49 12.86
CA THR A 150 -0.04 -4.54 13.35
C THR A 150 -0.70 -3.17 13.28
N GLN A 151 -0.02 -2.12 13.71
CA GLN A 151 -0.55 -0.76 13.65
C GLN A 151 -0.80 -0.31 12.22
N ALA A 152 0.16 -0.54 11.32
CA ALA A 152 -0.01 -0.22 9.90
C ALA A 152 -1.22 -0.96 9.29
N ALA A 153 -1.45 -2.23 9.65
CA ALA A 153 -2.61 -2.98 9.19
C ALA A 153 -3.93 -2.34 9.63
N LEU A 154 -4.02 -1.87 10.88
CA LEU A 154 -5.19 -1.15 11.41
C LEU A 154 -5.37 0.21 10.73
N ASP A 155 -4.29 0.96 10.52
CA ASP A 155 -4.33 2.27 9.88
C ASP A 155 -4.80 2.16 8.41
N PHE A 156 -4.33 1.14 7.68
CA PHE A 156 -4.80 0.86 6.32
C PHE A 156 -6.25 0.37 6.28
N ALA A 157 -6.72 -0.35 7.30
CA ALA A 157 -8.13 -0.72 7.39
C ALA A 157 -9.03 0.53 7.52
N ASN A 158 -8.65 1.50 8.37
CA ASN A 158 -9.36 2.77 8.47
C ASN A 158 -9.33 3.54 7.14
N THR A 159 -8.15 3.64 6.52
CA THR A 159 -7.99 4.29 5.22
C THR A 159 -8.91 3.67 4.15
N ALA A 160 -9.04 2.35 4.14
CA ALA A 160 -9.93 1.66 3.21
C ALA A 160 -11.41 2.00 3.42
N VAL A 161 -11.84 2.15 4.68
CA VAL A 161 -13.21 2.57 5.03
C VAL A 161 -13.46 4.01 4.59
N ASP A 162 -12.55 4.94 4.88
CA ASP A 162 -12.67 6.34 4.51
C ASP A 162 -12.80 6.52 2.99
N ILE A 163 -11.95 5.82 2.23
CA ILE A 163 -12.01 5.79 0.77
C ILE A 163 -13.35 5.21 0.31
N SER A 164 -13.77 4.07 0.88
CA SER A 164 -15.01 3.41 0.48
C SER A 164 -16.23 4.31 0.69
N LEU A 165 -16.36 4.95 1.85
CA LEU A 165 -17.45 5.88 2.15
C LEU A 165 -17.47 7.08 1.19
N GLY A 166 -16.31 7.65 0.87
CA GLY A 166 -16.19 8.73 -0.11
C GLY A 166 -16.59 8.32 -1.53
N LEU A 167 -16.38 7.06 -1.90
CA LEU A 167 -16.65 6.55 -3.25
C LEU A 167 -18.12 6.13 -3.48
N ILE A 168 -18.87 5.73 -2.44
CA ILE A 168 -20.23 5.16 -2.59
C ILE A 168 -21.15 6.08 -3.39
N GLY A 169 -21.27 7.35 -3.01
CA GLY A 169 -22.23 8.27 -3.65
C GLY A 169 -21.89 8.56 -5.12
N ILE A 170 -20.61 8.83 -5.39
CA ILE A 170 -20.13 9.10 -6.75
C ILE A 170 -20.28 7.86 -7.62
N MET A 171 -19.93 6.68 -7.11
CA MET A 171 -20.08 5.44 -7.88
C MET A 171 -21.55 5.07 -8.14
N ALA A 172 -22.44 5.28 -7.17
CA ALA A 172 -23.87 5.04 -7.35
C ALA A 172 -24.45 5.92 -8.47
N LEU A 173 -24.09 7.22 -8.51
CA LEU A 173 -24.49 8.12 -9.58
C LEU A 173 -23.99 7.65 -10.95
N TRP A 174 -22.70 7.33 -11.06
CA TRP A 174 -22.10 6.91 -12.33
C TRP A 174 -22.65 5.59 -12.83
N LEU A 175 -22.77 4.58 -11.96
CA LEU A 175 -23.36 3.29 -12.34
C LEU A 175 -24.83 3.44 -12.77
N GLY A 176 -25.59 4.30 -12.09
CA GLY A 176 -26.96 4.64 -12.49
C GLY A 176 -27.02 5.29 -13.87
N LEU A 177 -26.17 6.28 -14.15
CA LEU A 177 -26.12 6.94 -15.46
C LEU A 177 -25.78 5.95 -16.59
N ILE A 178 -24.78 5.08 -16.36
CA ILE A 178 -24.41 4.07 -17.35
C ILE A 178 -25.54 3.05 -17.53
N LYS A 179 -26.28 2.71 -16.47
CA LYS A 179 -27.45 1.83 -16.58
C LYS A 179 -28.56 2.44 -17.43
N VAL A 180 -28.85 3.73 -17.26
CA VAL A 180 -29.78 4.47 -18.12
C VAL A 180 -29.29 4.48 -19.57
N ALA A 181 -28.00 4.69 -19.81
CA ALA A 181 -27.43 4.67 -21.16
C ALA A 181 -27.51 3.27 -21.81
N GLU A 182 -27.31 2.22 -21.04
CA GLU A 182 -27.51 0.83 -21.49
C GLU A 182 -28.97 0.61 -21.92
N GLU A 183 -29.94 0.98 -21.08
CA GLU A 183 -31.37 0.85 -21.36
C GLU A 183 -31.83 1.74 -22.53
N ALA A 184 -31.18 2.88 -22.74
CA ALA A 184 -31.37 3.74 -23.90
C ALA A 184 -30.80 3.16 -25.21
N GLY A 185 -30.20 1.97 -25.18
CA GLY A 185 -29.71 1.27 -26.37
C GLY A 185 -28.28 1.62 -26.76
N LEU A 186 -27.51 2.30 -25.91
CA LEU A 186 -26.10 2.66 -26.21
C LEU A 186 -25.25 1.40 -26.45
N VAL A 187 -25.51 0.32 -25.70
CA VAL A 187 -24.82 -0.97 -25.90
C VAL A 187 -25.13 -1.57 -27.27
N ALA A 188 -26.38 -1.50 -27.72
CA ALA A 188 -26.77 -1.99 -29.05
C ALA A 188 -26.13 -1.16 -30.17
N LEU A 189 -26.04 0.17 -29.98
CA LEU A 189 -25.36 1.07 -30.90
C LEU A 189 -23.86 0.75 -31.00
N LEU A 190 -23.18 0.62 -29.86
CA LEU A 190 -21.75 0.25 -29.81
C LEU A 190 -21.54 -1.13 -30.42
N THR A 191 -22.42 -2.09 -30.14
CA THR A 191 -22.35 -3.44 -30.73
C THR A 191 -22.40 -3.39 -32.25
N ARG A 192 -23.31 -2.58 -32.80
CA ARG A 192 -23.43 -2.38 -34.26
C ARG A 192 -22.21 -1.67 -34.85
N ALA A 193 -21.65 -0.70 -34.13
CA ALA A 193 -20.45 0.03 -34.53
C ALA A 193 -19.18 -0.85 -34.48
N LEU A 194 -19.09 -1.76 -33.52
CA LEU A 194 -17.94 -2.66 -33.34
C LEU A 194 -17.98 -3.85 -34.30
N ARG A 195 -19.15 -4.32 -34.73
CA ARG A 195 -19.30 -5.45 -35.67
C ARG A 195 -18.36 -5.41 -36.90
N PRO A 196 -18.21 -4.29 -37.65
CA PRO A 196 -17.24 -4.23 -38.75
C PRO A 196 -15.77 -4.29 -38.29
N LEU A 197 -15.46 -3.75 -37.12
CA LEU A 197 -14.12 -3.80 -36.54
C LEU A 197 -13.75 -5.23 -36.14
N THR A 198 -14.67 -5.95 -35.48
CA THR A 198 -14.46 -7.35 -35.08
C THR A 198 -14.22 -8.24 -36.30
N ARG A 199 -14.95 -8.02 -37.40
CA ARG A 199 -14.74 -8.75 -38.66
C ARG A 199 -13.33 -8.56 -39.24
N ARG A 200 -12.74 -7.37 -39.10
CA ARG A 200 -11.37 -7.09 -39.60
C ARG A 200 -10.29 -7.61 -38.66
N LEU A 201 -10.51 -7.51 -37.35
CA LEU A 201 -9.51 -7.90 -36.35
C LEU A 201 -9.45 -9.42 -36.14
N PHE A 202 -10.58 -10.12 -36.31
CA PHE A 202 -10.75 -11.56 -36.06
C PHE A 202 -11.20 -12.30 -37.33
N PRO A 203 -10.36 -12.38 -38.38
CA PRO A 203 -10.71 -13.08 -39.62
C PRO A 203 -10.91 -14.59 -39.44
N ASP A 204 -10.22 -15.18 -38.46
CA ASP A 204 -10.23 -16.64 -38.19
C ASP A 204 -11.50 -17.11 -37.45
N VAL A 205 -12.38 -16.18 -37.05
CA VAL A 205 -13.60 -16.49 -36.29
C VAL A 205 -14.81 -16.46 -37.23
N PRO A 206 -15.58 -17.56 -37.37
CA PRO A 206 -16.77 -17.58 -38.22
C PRO A 206 -17.77 -16.48 -37.82
N HIS A 207 -18.37 -15.82 -38.82
CA HIS A 207 -19.17 -14.61 -38.59
C HIS A 207 -20.43 -14.81 -37.74
N ASP A 208 -21.00 -16.01 -37.77
CA ASP A 208 -22.19 -16.38 -37.00
C ASP A 208 -21.83 -17.18 -35.72
N HIS A 209 -20.54 -17.25 -35.37
CA HIS A 209 -20.10 -17.94 -34.17
C HIS A 209 -20.51 -17.16 -32.90
N PRO A 210 -21.03 -17.82 -31.85
CA PRO A 210 -21.40 -17.18 -30.58
C PRO A 210 -20.29 -16.34 -29.93
N ALA A 211 -19.02 -16.69 -30.21
CA ALA A 211 -17.85 -15.93 -29.76
C ALA A 211 -17.91 -14.45 -30.17
N VAL A 212 -18.41 -14.13 -31.37
CA VAL A 212 -18.46 -12.75 -31.88
C VAL A 212 -19.35 -11.87 -31.01
N GLY A 213 -20.53 -12.38 -30.64
CA GLY A 213 -21.47 -11.66 -29.76
C GLY A 213 -20.88 -11.42 -28.37
N ALA A 214 -20.30 -12.46 -27.75
CA ALA A 214 -19.68 -12.35 -26.43
C ALA A 214 -18.49 -11.38 -26.41
N MET A 215 -17.63 -11.41 -27.45
CA MET A 215 -16.51 -10.47 -27.59
C MET A 215 -16.99 -9.03 -27.71
N ILE A 216 -17.97 -8.77 -28.57
CA ILE A 216 -18.48 -7.40 -28.79
C ILE A 216 -19.11 -6.86 -27.50
N MET A 217 -19.89 -7.67 -26.80
CA MET A 217 -20.48 -7.28 -25.51
C MET A 217 -19.42 -7.00 -24.44
N ASN A 218 -18.37 -7.81 -24.36
CA ASN A 218 -17.25 -7.57 -23.45
C ASN A 218 -16.52 -6.25 -23.77
N ILE A 219 -16.19 -6.00 -25.05
CA ILE A 219 -15.51 -4.77 -25.46
C ILE A 219 -16.40 -3.55 -25.17
N ALA A 220 -17.68 -3.61 -25.52
CA ALA A 220 -18.63 -2.53 -25.26
C ALA A 220 -18.78 -2.25 -23.75
N ALA A 221 -18.88 -3.30 -22.93
CA ALA A 221 -18.95 -3.15 -21.47
C ALA A 221 -17.69 -2.50 -20.88
N ASN A 222 -16.49 -2.93 -21.32
CA ASN A 222 -15.24 -2.29 -20.91
C ASN A 222 -15.13 -0.82 -21.36
N MET A 223 -15.60 -0.51 -22.58
CA MET A 223 -15.63 0.86 -23.09
C MET A 223 -16.56 1.77 -22.27
N LEU A 224 -17.66 1.23 -21.75
CA LEU A 224 -18.62 1.96 -20.90
C LEU A 224 -18.26 1.94 -19.41
N GLY A 225 -17.19 1.25 -19.01
CA GLY A 225 -16.80 1.11 -17.60
C GLY A 225 -17.69 0.13 -16.80
N LEU A 226 -18.47 -0.73 -17.47
CA LEU A 226 -19.27 -1.80 -16.88
C LEU A 226 -18.43 -3.06 -16.60
N ASN A 227 -17.29 -2.89 -15.92
CA ASN A 227 -16.27 -3.95 -15.77
C ASN A 227 -16.81 -5.23 -15.08
N ASN A 228 -17.79 -5.08 -14.19
CA ASN A 228 -18.46 -6.19 -13.50
C ASN A 228 -19.27 -7.09 -14.47
N ALA A 229 -19.80 -6.51 -15.55
CA ALA A 229 -20.48 -7.26 -16.61
C ALA A 229 -19.51 -7.71 -17.71
N ALA A 230 -18.39 -7.00 -17.90
CA ALA A 230 -17.42 -7.31 -18.94
C ALA A 230 -16.69 -8.64 -18.71
N THR A 231 -16.27 -8.91 -17.47
CA THR A 231 -15.48 -10.10 -17.11
C THR A 231 -16.18 -11.43 -17.43
N PRO A 232 -17.44 -11.69 -17.01
CA PRO A 232 -18.12 -12.94 -17.36
C PRO A 232 -18.34 -13.09 -18.87
N MET A 233 -18.60 -12.00 -19.58
CA MET A 233 -18.72 -12.00 -21.05
C MET A 233 -17.37 -12.29 -21.73
N GLY A 234 -16.27 -11.80 -21.16
CA GLY A 234 -14.92 -12.07 -21.64
C GLY A 234 -14.51 -13.52 -21.46
N LEU A 235 -14.80 -14.12 -20.30
CA LEU A 235 -14.60 -15.55 -20.07
C LEU A 235 -15.45 -16.38 -21.03
N LYS A 236 -16.72 -15.99 -21.24
CA LYS A 236 -17.58 -16.68 -22.21
C LYS A 236 -17.04 -16.59 -23.63
N ALA A 237 -16.55 -15.43 -24.04
CA ALA A 237 -15.89 -15.27 -25.33
C ALA A 237 -14.66 -16.18 -25.47
N MET A 238 -13.82 -16.28 -24.43
CA MET A 238 -12.65 -17.15 -24.43
C MET A 238 -13.02 -18.63 -24.48
N GLU A 239 -14.08 -19.07 -23.78
CA GLU A 239 -14.61 -20.43 -23.90
C GLU A 239 -15.07 -20.75 -25.33
N GLU A 240 -15.85 -19.84 -25.94
CA GLU A 240 -16.35 -20.04 -27.31
C GLU A 240 -15.21 -20.00 -28.34
N LEU A 241 -14.21 -19.14 -28.16
CA LEU A 241 -13.00 -19.14 -29.00
C LEU A 241 -12.18 -20.42 -28.82
N ASN A 242 -12.16 -21.01 -27.61
CA ASN A 242 -11.43 -22.24 -27.36
C ASN A 242 -12.13 -23.48 -27.97
N LYS A 243 -13.45 -23.45 -28.20
CA LYS A 243 -14.16 -24.55 -28.89
C LYS A 243 -13.73 -24.71 -30.34
N ILE A 244 -13.38 -23.61 -31.00
CA ILE A 244 -12.88 -23.60 -32.39
C ILE A 244 -11.35 -23.63 -32.45
N ASN A 245 -10.68 -23.85 -31.32
CA ASN A 245 -9.23 -23.90 -31.24
C ASN A 245 -8.72 -25.25 -31.77
N PRO A 246 -7.86 -25.27 -32.80
CA PRO A 246 -7.31 -26.52 -33.32
C PRO A 246 -6.38 -27.24 -32.33
N LYS A 247 -5.83 -26.53 -31.33
CA LYS A 247 -4.91 -27.09 -30.34
C LYS A 247 -5.26 -26.63 -28.93
N ILE A 248 -6.05 -27.44 -28.23
CA ILE A 248 -6.46 -27.19 -26.83
C ILE A 248 -5.20 -27.01 -25.95
N GLY A 249 -5.22 -25.98 -25.11
CA GLY A 249 -4.10 -25.60 -24.24
C GLY A 249 -3.10 -24.63 -24.87
N THR A 250 -3.21 -24.34 -26.17
CA THR A 250 -2.42 -23.28 -26.85
C THR A 250 -3.34 -22.15 -27.29
N ALA A 251 -3.03 -20.89 -26.96
CA ALA A 251 -3.86 -19.76 -27.35
C ALA A 251 -3.80 -19.50 -28.87
N THR A 252 -4.96 -19.25 -29.50
CA THR A 252 -5.04 -18.86 -30.91
C THR A 252 -4.76 -17.37 -31.11
N ASN A 253 -4.45 -16.95 -32.35
CA ASN A 253 -4.29 -15.53 -32.69
C ASN A 253 -5.52 -14.70 -32.31
N ALA A 254 -6.73 -15.26 -32.47
CA ALA A 254 -7.97 -14.63 -32.04
C ALA A 254 -7.99 -14.43 -30.51
N MET A 255 -7.67 -15.46 -29.71
CA MET A 255 -7.62 -15.34 -28.25
C MET A 255 -6.58 -14.30 -27.80
N CYS A 256 -5.39 -14.29 -28.40
CA CYS A 256 -4.33 -13.30 -28.11
C CYS A 256 -4.77 -11.87 -28.48
N THR A 257 -5.39 -11.69 -29.66
CA THR A 257 -5.89 -10.37 -30.10
C THR A 257 -6.99 -9.87 -29.15
N PHE A 258 -7.92 -10.73 -28.75
CA PHE A 258 -8.99 -10.38 -27.82
C PHE A 258 -8.47 -10.02 -26.43
N LEU A 259 -7.48 -10.76 -25.94
CA LEU A 259 -6.80 -10.46 -24.68
C LEU A 259 -6.12 -9.08 -24.73
N VAL A 260 -5.45 -8.75 -25.83
CA VAL A 260 -4.78 -7.45 -25.98
C VAL A 260 -5.77 -6.29 -25.95
N ILE A 261 -6.93 -6.40 -26.61
CA ILE A 261 -7.99 -5.37 -26.55
C ILE A 261 -8.51 -5.19 -25.12
N ASN A 262 -8.66 -6.28 -24.36
CA ASN A 262 -9.05 -6.20 -22.96
C ASN A 262 -7.95 -5.60 -22.08
N THR A 263 -6.68 -5.91 -22.36
CA THR A 263 -5.54 -5.45 -21.57
C THR A 263 -5.24 -3.98 -21.81
N SER A 264 -5.50 -3.45 -23.00
CA SER A 264 -5.29 -2.03 -23.31
C SER A 264 -6.30 -1.11 -22.63
N GLY A 265 -7.40 -1.65 -22.07
CA GLY A 265 -8.27 -0.95 -21.15
C GLY A 265 -8.92 0.31 -21.72
N LEU A 266 -9.30 0.29 -23.01
CA LEU A 266 -9.96 1.42 -23.65
C LEU A 266 -11.34 1.66 -23.02
N THR A 267 -11.41 2.59 -22.08
CA THR A 267 -12.62 3.02 -21.40
C THR A 267 -12.91 4.47 -21.76
N LEU A 268 -14.11 4.75 -22.28
CA LEU A 268 -14.55 6.09 -22.67
C LEU A 268 -14.75 6.98 -21.44
N ILE A 269 -15.30 6.40 -20.37
CA ILE A 269 -15.57 7.12 -19.11
C ILE A 269 -14.92 6.33 -17.98
N PRO A 270 -13.72 6.72 -17.51
CA PRO A 270 -13.00 5.99 -16.46
C PRO A 270 -13.60 6.32 -15.07
N ALA A 271 -14.85 5.91 -14.84
CA ALA A 271 -15.64 6.27 -13.66
C ALA A 271 -14.92 5.98 -12.34
N THR A 272 -14.28 4.81 -12.22
CA THR A 272 -13.51 4.44 -11.02
C THR A 272 -12.32 5.38 -10.78
N ALA A 273 -11.59 5.75 -11.84
CA ALA A 273 -10.45 6.66 -11.70
C ALA A 273 -10.90 8.09 -11.35
N ILE A 274 -12.03 8.54 -11.91
CA ILE A 274 -12.65 9.82 -11.55
C ILE A 274 -13.06 9.79 -10.07
N ALA A 275 -13.69 8.71 -9.62
CA ALA A 275 -14.13 8.56 -8.24
C ALA A 275 -12.94 8.56 -7.26
N VAL A 276 -11.86 7.82 -7.56
CA VAL A 276 -10.62 7.84 -6.75
C VAL A 276 -10.02 9.24 -6.70
N ARG A 277 -9.98 9.96 -7.82
CA ARG A 277 -9.51 11.35 -7.85
C ARG A 277 -10.37 12.26 -6.99
N ALA A 278 -11.69 12.09 -7.02
CA ALA A 278 -12.61 12.87 -6.20
C ALA A 278 -12.40 12.58 -4.70
N ALA A 279 -12.26 11.30 -4.32
CA ALA A 279 -11.97 10.89 -2.94
C ALA A 279 -10.61 11.43 -2.45
N ALA A 280 -9.63 11.59 -3.34
CA ALA A 280 -8.34 12.21 -3.05
C ALA A 280 -8.35 13.75 -3.04
N GLY A 281 -9.52 14.41 -3.16
CA GLY A 281 -9.64 15.86 -3.09
C GLY A 281 -9.28 16.62 -4.38
N SER A 282 -9.25 15.95 -5.53
CA SER A 282 -8.95 16.59 -6.82
C SER A 282 -10.00 17.67 -7.18
N ALA A 283 -9.55 18.90 -7.47
CA ALA A 283 -10.43 20.02 -7.85
C ALA A 283 -11.25 19.75 -9.13
N ASN A 284 -10.68 19.05 -10.11
CA ASN A 284 -11.39 18.59 -11.30
C ASN A 284 -11.11 17.09 -11.54
N PRO A 285 -11.88 16.18 -10.93
CA PRO A 285 -11.68 14.73 -11.07
C PRO A 285 -11.84 14.22 -12.50
N GLY A 286 -12.68 14.88 -13.31
CA GLY A 286 -12.99 14.49 -14.70
C GLY A 286 -11.95 14.86 -15.74
N ILE A 287 -10.94 15.66 -15.40
CA ILE A 287 -9.89 16.10 -16.34
C ILE A 287 -9.14 14.93 -17.00
N ILE A 288 -9.16 13.75 -16.39
CA ILE A 288 -8.50 12.54 -16.91
C ILE A 288 -9.21 11.90 -18.10
N ILE A 289 -10.46 12.26 -18.41
CA ILE A 289 -11.23 11.58 -19.45
C ILE A 289 -10.48 11.61 -20.79
N GLY A 290 -10.06 12.80 -21.23
CA GLY A 290 -9.35 12.96 -22.49
C GLY A 290 -8.00 12.24 -22.52
N THR A 291 -7.19 12.38 -21.47
CA THR A 291 -5.86 11.75 -21.40
C THR A 291 -5.96 10.22 -21.29
N SER A 292 -6.98 9.69 -20.62
CA SER A 292 -7.23 8.24 -20.50
C SER A 292 -7.62 7.64 -21.84
N ILE A 293 -8.52 8.29 -22.60
CA ILE A 293 -8.93 7.82 -23.94
C ILE A 293 -7.72 7.80 -24.87
N ILE A 294 -6.90 8.86 -24.88
CA ILE A 294 -5.72 8.94 -25.74
C ILE A 294 -4.70 7.88 -25.32
N GLY A 295 -4.39 7.77 -24.02
CA GLY A 295 -3.42 6.80 -23.52
C GLY A 295 -3.83 5.35 -23.80
N ALA A 296 -5.08 5.00 -23.49
CA ALA A 296 -5.62 3.66 -23.78
C ALA A 296 -5.76 3.41 -25.29
N GLY A 297 -6.06 4.45 -26.08
CA GLY A 297 -6.05 4.39 -27.55
C GLY A 297 -4.65 4.05 -28.08
N CYS A 298 -3.61 4.75 -27.62
CA CYS A 298 -2.22 4.46 -27.97
C CYS A 298 -1.82 3.04 -27.54
N ALA A 299 -2.19 2.61 -26.32
CA ALA A 299 -1.93 1.25 -25.84
C ALA A 299 -2.63 0.20 -26.72
N THR A 300 -3.88 0.45 -27.12
CA THR A 300 -4.67 -0.44 -27.99
C THR A 300 -4.02 -0.55 -29.36
N VAL A 301 -3.64 0.57 -29.98
CA VAL A 301 -2.98 0.59 -31.29
C VAL A 301 -1.63 -0.13 -31.23
N ALA A 302 -0.78 0.20 -30.24
CA ALA A 302 0.52 -0.43 -30.07
C ALA A 302 0.39 -1.94 -29.85
N GLY A 303 -0.54 -2.37 -28.99
CA GLY A 303 -0.80 -3.78 -28.72
C GLY A 303 -1.32 -4.53 -29.95
N LEU A 304 -2.25 -3.95 -30.70
CA LEU A 304 -2.77 -4.54 -31.93
C LEU A 304 -1.67 -4.67 -32.99
N ILE A 305 -0.83 -3.64 -33.17
CA ILE A 305 0.33 -3.71 -34.07
C ILE A 305 1.27 -4.83 -33.62
N ALA A 306 1.62 -4.89 -32.33
CA ALA A 306 2.51 -5.91 -31.78
C ALA A 306 1.97 -7.32 -32.02
N VAL A 307 0.70 -7.60 -31.70
CA VAL A 307 0.07 -8.90 -31.95
C VAL A 307 0.07 -9.23 -33.44
N LYS A 308 -0.26 -8.27 -34.32
CA LYS A 308 -0.32 -8.50 -35.77
C LYS A 308 1.05 -8.72 -36.40
N LEU A 309 2.12 -8.16 -35.82
CA LEU A 309 3.51 -8.43 -36.23
C LEU A 309 3.99 -9.78 -35.71
N LEU A 310 3.78 -10.06 -34.42
CA LEU A 310 4.23 -11.31 -33.79
C LEU A 310 3.56 -12.54 -34.39
N GLN A 311 2.25 -12.50 -34.68
CA GLN A 311 1.54 -13.61 -35.33
C GLN A 311 2.11 -13.99 -36.71
N ARG A 312 2.87 -13.09 -37.38
CA ARG A 312 3.48 -13.36 -38.69
C ARG A 312 4.86 -14.00 -38.59
N LEU A 313 5.49 -13.99 -37.40
CA LEU A 313 6.80 -14.59 -37.23
C LEU A 313 6.70 -16.13 -37.23
N PRO A 314 7.65 -16.83 -37.88
CA PRO A 314 7.61 -18.28 -38.02
C PRO A 314 7.63 -19.02 -36.67
N MET A 315 8.27 -18.46 -35.64
CA MET A 315 8.33 -19.02 -34.28
C MET A 315 6.95 -19.16 -33.61
N TYR A 316 5.96 -18.36 -34.00
CA TYR A 316 4.62 -18.35 -33.39
C TYR A 316 3.55 -18.98 -34.29
N ARG A 317 3.92 -19.54 -35.44
CA ARG A 317 2.99 -20.30 -36.28
C ARG A 317 2.70 -21.65 -35.63
N VAL A 318 1.42 -21.94 -35.43
CA VAL A 318 0.99 -23.26 -34.98
C VAL A 318 1.21 -24.25 -36.13
N GLU A 319 2.19 -25.14 -36.00
CA GLU A 319 2.42 -26.24 -36.94
C GLU A 319 1.14 -27.10 -37.02
N GLY A 320 0.47 -27.07 -38.17
CA GLY A 320 -0.74 -27.87 -38.45
C GLY A 320 -1.93 -27.12 -39.06
N GLY A 321 -1.93 -25.77 -39.06
CA GLY A 321 -2.95 -24.99 -39.77
C GLY A 321 -2.61 -24.88 -41.26
N LYS A 322 -3.33 -25.60 -42.12
CA LYS A 322 -3.22 -25.43 -43.58
C LYS A 322 -3.32 -23.95 -43.93
N GLY A 323 -2.26 -23.39 -44.49
CA GLY A 323 -2.29 -22.07 -45.10
C GLY A 323 -3.41 -22.01 -46.12
N HIS A 324 -4.30 -21.03 -45.99
CA HIS A 324 -5.03 -20.51 -47.14
C HIS A 324 -4.20 -19.34 -47.65
N ASP A 325 -3.48 -19.62 -48.74
CA ASP A 325 -3.10 -18.60 -49.73
C ASP A 325 -4.36 -18.00 -50.37
#